data_AF-A0A484NPV9-F1
#
_entry.id   AF-A0A484NPV9-F1
#
_cell.length_a   1.000
_cell.length_b   1.000
_cell.length_c   1.000
_cell.angle_alpha   90.00
_cell.angle_beta   90.00
_cell.angle_gamma   90.00
#
_symmetry.space_group_name_H-M   'P 1'
#
loop_
_entity.id
_entity.type
_entity.pdbx_description
1 polymer ?
#
loop_
_entity_poly.entity_id
_entity_poly.type
_entity_poly.pdbx_seq_one_letter_code
_entity_poly.pdbx_strand_id
1 'polypeptide(L)'
;MRIYIRSSNFQLWLVIKNGEEIPMKKVGETTVPKTKNEFDAEDIKKIENYAKAINMLYCAVNPDDYRKISCCTTAKEMWDKLEVTYEGTDQVREAKIDFLTQEYEMFRMKEADVKDDLIADSNTDI
;
A
#
# COMPACT_ATOMS: atom_id res chain seq x y z
N MET A 1 -1.24 -8.85 -3.15
CA MET A 1 -2.44 -8.30 -3.82
C MET A 1 -2.11 -7.42 -5.03
N ARG A 2 -1.19 -6.45 -4.92
CA ARG A 2 -0.82 -5.50 -6.00
C ARG A 2 -0.46 -6.16 -7.33
N ILE A 3 0.38 -7.20 -7.30
CA ILE A 3 0.82 -7.93 -8.50
C ILE A 3 -0.36 -8.59 -9.22
N TYR A 4 -1.23 -9.25 -8.46
CA TYR A 4 -2.42 -9.92 -8.99
C TYR A 4 -3.35 -8.95 -9.72
N ILE A 5 -3.77 -7.87 -9.06
CA ILE A 5 -4.67 -6.86 -9.65
C ILE A 5 -4.09 -6.28 -10.95
N ARG A 6 -2.79 -5.90 -10.93
CA ARG A 6 -2.10 -5.35 -12.11
C ARG A 6 -2.01 -6.35 -13.26
N SER A 7 -1.81 -7.63 -12.96
CA SER A 7 -1.74 -8.70 -13.96
C SER A 7 -3.11 -9.03 -14.56
N SER A 8 -4.18 -8.95 -13.76
CA SER A 8 -5.53 -9.24 -14.23
C SER A 8 -6.07 -8.14 -15.16
N ASN A 9 -5.97 -6.87 -14.73
CA ASN A 9 -6.36 -5.73 -15.55
C ASN A 9 -5.77 -4.44 -14.96
N PHE A 10 -4.87 -3.81 -15.70
CA PHE A 10 -4.21 -2.59 -15.26
C PHE A 10 -5.18 -1.42 -15.00
N GLN A 11 -6.32 -1.37 -15.71
CA GLN A 11 -7.34 -0.34 -15.46
C GLN A 11 -7.98 -0.50 -14.08
N LEU A 12 -8.14 -1.73 -13.56
CA LEU A 12 -8.63 -1.94 -12.20
C LEU A 12 -7.67 -1.38 -11.16
N TRP A 13 -6.36 -1.54 -11.40
CA TRP A 13 -5.34 -0.95 -10.52
C TRP A 13 -5.41 0.59 -10.50
N LEU A 14 -5.58 1.22 -11.66
CA LEU A 14 -5.72 2.68 -11.74
C LEU A 14 -6.96 3.17 -11.00
N VAL A 15 -8.09 2.49 -11.21
CA VAL A 15 -9.35 2.82 -10.54
C VAL A 15 -9.24 2.70 -9.01
N ILE A 16 -8.51 1.69 -8.51
CA ILE A 16 -8.25 1.56 -7.06
C ILE A 16 -7.41 2.72 -6.53
N LYS A 17 -6.34 3.13 -7.22
CA LYS A 17 -5.46 4.20 -6.72
C LYS A 17 -6.07 5.59 -6.86
N ASN A 18 -6.87 5.82 -7.89
CA ASN A 18 -7.45 7.13 -8.19
C ASN A 18 -8.79 7.36 -7.49
N GLY A 19 -9.53 6.29 -7.16
CA GLY A 19 -10.87 6.37 -6.60
C GLY A 19 -11.95 6.34 -7.67
N GLU A 20 -13.21 6.52 -7.25
CA GLU A 20 -14.35 6.52 -8.18
C GLU A 20 -14.34 7.78 -9.03
N GLU A 21 -14.33 7.63 -10.34
CA GLU A 21 -14.55 8.73 -11.27
C GLU A 21 -16.04 8.85 -11.55
N ILE A 22 -16.65 9.97 -11.13
CA ILE A 22 -18.03 10.30 -11.49
C ILE A 22 -18.03 10.77 -12.96
N PRO A 23 -18.83 10.16 -13.85
CA PRO A 23 -18.99 10.65 -15.21
C PRO A 23 -19.50 12.10 -15.24
N MET A 24 -18.75 13.00 -15.90
CA MET A 24 -19.06 14.42 -16.00
C MET A 24 -19.32 14.83 -17.45
N LYS A 25 -20.18 15.84 -17.65
CA LYS A 25 -20.40 16.52 -18.94
C LYS A 25 -20.13 18.01 -18.80
N LYS A 26 -19.72 18.64 -19.91
CA LYS A 26 -19.52 20.09 -19.99
C LYS A 26 -20.83 20.75 -20.42
N VAL A 27 -21.31 21.71 -19.64
CA VAL A 27 -22.49 22.53 -19.94
C VAL A 27 -22.05 23.99 -19.86
N GLY A 28 -21.79 24.60 -21.02
CA GLY A 28 -21.16 25.92 -21.13
C GLY A 28 -19.72 25.90 -20.59
N GLU A 29 -19.42 26.76 -19.62
CA GLU A 29 -18.11 26.81 -18.95
C GLU A 29 -18.00 25.89 -17.74
N THR A 30 -19.10 25.25 -17.33
CA THR A 30 -19.16 24.43 -16.10
C THR A 30 -19.19 22.94 -16.42
N THR A 31 -18.67 22.12 -15.50
CA THR A 31 -18.84 20.66 -15.54
C THR A 31 -19.91 20.23 -14.56
N VAL A 32 -20.80 19.34 -14.98
CA VAL A 32 -21.88 18.78 -14.16
C VAL A 32 -21.90 17.26 -14.30
N PRO A 33 -22.34 16.50 -13.27
CA PRO A 33 -22.47 15.05 -13.39
C PRO A 33 -23.43 14.65 -14.51
N LYS A 34 -23.07 13.60 -15.27
CA LYS A 34 -23.98 12.96 -16.21
C LYS A 34 -25.07 12.22 -15.43
N THR A 35 -26.28 12.21 -15.95
CA THR A 35 -27.33 11.31 -15.47
C THR A 35 -27.15 9.91 -16.08
N LYS A 36 -27.75 8.88 -15.47
CA LYS A 36 -27.62 7.49 -15.96
C LYS A 36 -28.02 7.30 -17.43
N ASN A 37 -28.95 8.11 -17.93
CA ASN A 37 -29.41 8.06 -19.33
C ASN A 37 -28.41 8.69 -20.31
N GLU A 38 -27.44 9.46 -19.80
CA GLU A 38 -26.42 10.16 -20.59
C GLU A 38 -25.09 9.40 -20.59
N PHE A 39 -25.02 8.25 -19.92
CA PHE A 39 -23.82 7.45 -19.86
C PHE A 39 -23.54 6.82 -21.22
N ASP A 40 -22.32 7.03 -21.70
CA ASP A 40 -21.80 6.35 -22.87
C ASP A 40 -21.17 5.00 -22.49
N ALA A 41 -20.71 4.25 -23.49
CA ALA A 41 -20.09 2.95 -23.27
C ALA A 41 -18.80 3.04 -22.44
N GLU A 42 -18.10 4.17 -22.46
CA GLU A 42 -16.89 4.38 -21.67
C GLU A 42 -17.23 4.62 -20.19
N ASP A 43 -18.23 5.46 -19.91
CA ASP A 43 -18.74 5.69 -18.56
C ASP A 43 -19.21 4.38 -17.91
N ILE A 44 -20.01 3.58 -18.63
CA ILE A 44 -20.50 2.29 -18.15
C ILE A 44 -19.31 1.37 -17.84
N LYS A 45 -18.33 1.29 -18.75
CA LYS A 45 -17.13 0.47 -18.56
C LYS A 45 -16.32 0.90 -17.34
N LYS A 46 -16.21 2.20 -17.07
CA LYS A 46 -15.54 2.73 -15.87
C LYS A 46 -16.27 2.30 -14.59
N ILE A 47 -17.60 2.42 -14.56
CA ILE A 47 -18.43 1.99 -13.43
C ILE A 47 -18.31 0.48 -13.19
N GLU A 48 -18.38 -0.32 -14.26
CA GLU A 48 -18.19 -1.77 -14.15
C GLU A 48 -16.80 -2.15 -13.63
N ASN A 49 -15.76 -1.45 -14.10
CA ASN A 49 -14.41 -1.64 -13.60
C ASN A 49 -14.29 -1.26 -12.12
N TYR A 50 -14.95 -0.19 -11.68
CA TYR A 50 -15.00 0.20 -10.28
C TYR A 50 -15.65 -0.89 -9.41
N ALA A 51 -16.80 -1.41 -9.84
CA ALA A 51 -17.47 -2.50 -9.15
C ALA A 51 -16.61 -3.77 -9.10
N LYS A 52 -15.94 -4.13 -10.21
CA LYS A 52 -15.00 -5.26 -10.26
C LYS A 52 -13.80 -5.07 -9.32
N ALA A 53 -13.26 -3.85 -9.24
CA ALA A 53 -12.17 -3.53 -8.33
C ALA A 53 -12.57 -3.73 -6.86
N ILE A 54 -13.72 -3.20 -6.45
CA ILE A 54 -14.26 -3.41 -5.09
C ILE A 54 -14.46 -4.91 -4.81
N ASN A 55 -15.06 -5.64 -5.75
CA ASN A 55 -15.27 -7.08 -5.59
C ASN A 55 -13.95 -7.84 -5.44
N MET A 56 -12.93 -7.51 -6.25
CA MET A 56 -11.60 -8.11 -6.12
C MET A 56 -10.97 -7.86 -4.75
N LEU A 57 -11.12 -6.65 -4.20
CA LEU A 57 -10.62 -6.33 -2.86
C LEU A 57 -11.32 -7.17 -1.80
N TYR A 58 -12.65 -7.31 -1.86
CA TYR A 58 -13.39 -8.16 -0.93
C TYR A 58 -13.04 -9.65 -1.05
N CYS A 59 -12.88 -10.17 -2.26
CA CYS A 59 -12.56 -11.59 -2.48
C CYS A 59 -11.16 -11.97 -2.00
N ALA A 60 -10.23 -11.02 -1.90
CA ALA A 60 -8.83 -11.30 -1.59
C ALA A 60 -8.48 -11.08 -0.11
N VAL A 61 -9.45 -10.78 0.75
CA VAL A 61 -9.25 -10.61 2.20
C VAL A 61 -9.94 -11.71 3.01
N ASN A 62 -9.42 -11.96 4.21
CA ASN A 62 -10.05 -12.84 5.18
C ASN A 62 -11.26 -12.16 5.87
N PRO A 63 -12.08 -12.90 6.64
CA PRO A 63 -13.26 -12.33 7.30
C PRO A 63 -12.98 -11.19 8.30
N ASP A 64 -11.82 -11.20 8.97
CA ASP A 64 -11.47 -10.14 9.93
C ASP A 64 -11.11 -8.84 9.22
N ASP A 65 -10.35 -8.92 8.14
CA ASP A 65 -10.01 -7.76 7.31
C ASP A 65 -11.20 -7.28 6.48
N TYR A 66 -12.09 -8.19 6.07
CA TYR A 66 -13.37 -7.84 5.45
C TYR A 66 -14.14 -6.84 6.31
N ARG A 67 -14.27 -7.10 7.63
CA ARG A 67 -14.96 -6.19 8.57
C ARG A 67 -14.28 -4.82 8.65
N LYS A 68 -12.96 -4.77 8.49
CA LYS A 68 -12.21 -3.49 8.53
C LYS A 68 -12.44 -2.66 7.27
N ILE A 69 -12.50 -3.30 6.11
CA ILE A 69 -12.67 -2.62 4.82
C ILE A 69 -14.14 -2.43 4.41
N SER A 70 -15.08 -3.16 5.01
CA SER A 70 -16.52 -3.02 4.72
C SER A 70 -17.10 -1.68 5.16
N CYS A 71 -16.41 -0.97 6.08
CA CYS A 71 -16.76 0.38 6.50
C CYS A 71 -16.21 1.46 5.55
N CYS A 72 -15.39 1.10 4.57
CA CYS A 72 -14.83 2.03 3.59
C CYS A 72 -15.86 2.31 2.49
N THR A 73 -15.87 3.55 2.01
CA THR A 73 -16.80 4.01 0.97
C THR A 73 -16.22 3.85 -0.43
N THR A 74 -14.89 3.86 -0.55
CA THR A 74 -14.22 3.78 -1.85
C THR A 74 -13.22 2.64 -1.93
N ALA A 75 -12.99 2.13 -3.14
CA ALA A 75 -11.94 1.15 -3.42
C ALA A 75 -10.55 1.64 -2.98
N LYS A 76 -10.32 2.95 -3.02
CA LYS A 76 -9.08 3.59 -2.55
C LYS A 76 -8.92 3.47 -1.05
N GLU A 77 -9.93 3.86 -0.28
CA GLU A 77 -9.92 3.72 1.18
C GLU A 77 -9.73 2.25 1.61
N MET A 78 -10.39 1.32 0.92
CA MET A 78 -10.20 -0.11 1.16
C MET A 78 -8.74 -0.52 0.91
N TRP A 79 -8.15 -0.08 -0.21
CA TRP A 79 -6.76 -0.37 -0.54
C TRP A 79 -5.77 0.24 0.46
N ASP A 80 -5.92 1.52 0.78
CA ASP A 80 -5.01 2.23 1.69
C ASP A 80 -5.01 1.57 3.08
N LYS A 81 -6.18 1.10 3.55
CA LYS A 81 -6.29 0.36 4.81
C LYS A 81 -5.62 -1.01 4.76
N LEU A 82 -5.73 -1.72 3.64
CA LEU A 82 -5.04 -3.00 3.43
C LEU A 82 -3.53 -2.80 3.32
N GLU A 83 -3.09 -1.76 2.62
CA GLU A 83 -1.68 -1.40 2.48
C GLU A 83 -1.06 -1.16 3.86
N VAL A 84 -1.69 -0.34 4.71
CA VAL A 84 -1.24 -0.13 6.09
C VAL A 84 -1.26 -1.40 6.93
N THR A 85 -2.27 -2.27 6.78
CA THR A 85 -2.40 -3.50 7.57
C THR A 85 -1.31 -4.52 7.24
N TYR A 86 -0.90 -4.62 5.98
CA TYR A 86 -0.01 -5.68 5.51
C TYR A 86 1.42 -5.22 5.23
N GLU A 87 1.61 -4.01 4.68
CA GLU A 87 2.93 -3.44 4.39
C GLU A 87 3.45 -2.59 5.56
N GLY A 88 2.57 -2.23 6.51
CA GLY A 88 2.88 -1.28 7.59
C GLY A 88 2.82 0.16 7.10
N THR A 89 2.99 1.12 8.00
CA THR A 89 3.17 2.52 7.61
C THR A 89 4.64 2.79 7.30
N ASP A 90 4.90 3.84 6.52
CA ASP A 90 6.28 4.28 6.24
C ASP A 90 7.07 4.54 7.52
N GLN A 91 6.44 5.12 8.55
CA GLN A 91 7.08 5.39 9.83
C GLN A 91 7.47 4.10 10.57
N VAL A 92 6.61 3.07 10.55
CA VAL A 92 6.94 1.78 11.19
C VAL A 92 8.08 1.09 10.45
N ARG A 93 8.08 1.18 9.11
CA ARG A 93 9.14 0.63 8.27
C ARG A 93 10.47 1.35 8.52
N GLU A 94 10.47 2.68 8.58
CA GLU A 94 11.65 3.49 8.89
C GLU A 94 12.18 3.20 10.30
N ALA A 95 11.31 3.19 11.32
CA ALA A 95 11.72 2.86 12.69
C ALA A 95 12.35 1.46 12.78
N LYS A 96 11.87 0.49 11.99
CA LYS A 96 12.47 -0.84 11.93
C LYS A 96 13.83 -0.84 11.25
N ILE A 97 14.04 -0.01 10.23
CA ILE A 97 15.35 0.17 9.58
C ILE A 97 16.34 0.80 10.56
N ASP A 98 15.93 1.86 11.25
CA ASP A 98 16.78 2.56 12.22
C ASP A 98 17.16 1.62 13.37
N PHE A 99 16.19 0.88 13.91
CA PHE A 99 16.44 -0.12 14.95
C PHE A 99 17.45 -1.18 14.50
N LEU A 100 17.29 -1.73 13.30
CA LEU A 100 18.22 -2.74 12.77
C LEU A 100 19.62 -2.17 12.49
N THR A 101 19.69 -0.91 12.05
CA THR A 101 20.96 -0.19 11.86
C THR A 101 21.70 -0.05 13.19
N GLN A 102 20.99 0.39 14.24
CA GLN A 102 21.55 0.54 15.58
C GLN A 102 22.03 -0.81 16.16
N GLU A 103 21.23 -1.87 16.03
CA GLU A 103 21.62 -3.21 16.48
C GLU A 103 22.87 -3.72 15.74
N TYR A 104 22.95 -3.48 14.42
CA TYR A 104 24.11 -3.82 13.63
C TYR A 104 25.37 -3.06 14.08
N GLU A 105 25.26 -1.75 14.29
CA GLU A 105 26.38 -0.93 14.79
C GLU A 105 26.85 -1.39 16.17
N MET A 106 25.92 -1.66 17.10
CA MET A 106 26.25 -2.16 18.43
C MET A 106 26.93 -3.54 18.37
N PHE A 107 26.48 -4.43 17.49
CA PHE A 107 27.12 -5.72 17.27
C PHE A 107 28.57 -5.54 16.76
N ARG A 108 28.79 -4.63 15.82
CA ARG A 108 30.11 -4.32 15.27
C ARG A 108 31.06 -3.68 16.28
N MET A 109 30.56 -2.81 17.15
CA MET A 109 31.36 -2.25 18.24
C MET A 109 31.83 -3.34 19.21
N LYS A 110 30.93 -4.24 19.63
CA LYS A 110 31.30 -5.38 20.49
C LYS A 110 32.35 -6.29 19.84
N GLU A 111 32.28 -6.52 18.54
CA GLU A 111 33.30 -7.28 17.81
C GLU A 111 34.66 -6.56 17.72
N ALA A 112 34.67 -5.22 17.71
CA ALA A 112 35.89 -4.43 17.72
C ALA A 112 36.54 -4.44 19.11
N ASP A 113 35.75 -4.22 20.16
CA ASP A 113 36.21 -4.24 21.55
C ASP A 113 36.85 -5.60 21.90
N VAL A 114 36.23 -6.72 21.49
CA VAL A 114 36.79 -8.06 21.69
C VAL A 114 38.12 -8.25 20.95
N LYS A 115 38.29 -7.64 19.77
CA LYS A 115 39.56 -7.73 19.02
C LYS A 115 40.65 -6.88 19.66
N ASP A 116 40.31 -5.71 20.17
CA ASP A 116 41.26 -4.82 20.84
C ASP A 116 41.71 -5.42 22.18
N ASP A 117 40.82 -6.06 22.94
CA ASP A 117 41.16 -6.80 24.16
C ASP A 117 42.12 -7.97 23.88
N LEU A 118 41.89 -8.74 22.80
CA LEU A 118 42.79 -9.84 22.39
C LEU A 118 44.18 -9.35 21.94
N ILE A 119 44.28 -8.14 21.37
CA ILE A 119 45.56 -7.52 20.99
C ILE A 119 46.29 -6.95 22.23
N ALA A 120 45.56 -6.47 23.24
CA ALA A 120 46.16 -5.99 24.48
C ALA A 120 46.76 -7.14 25.32
N ASP A 121 46.04 -8.26 25.47
CA ASP A 121 46.53 -9.41 26.23
C ASP A 121 47.76 -10.07 25.59
N SER A 122 47.83 -10.12 24.26
CA SER A 122 48.97 -10.70 23.53
C SER A 122 50.26 -9.85 23.56
N ASN A 123 50.18 -8.58 23.98
CA ASN A 123 51.35 -7.70 24.15
C ASN A 123 51.84 -7.62 25.61
N THR A 124 51.20 -8.31 26.54
CA THR A 124 51.55 -8.27 27.99
C THR A 124 52.44 -9.46 28.41
N ASP A 125 52.68 -10.43 27.52
CA ASP A 125 53.50 -11.63 27.76
C ASP A 125 54.93 -11.58 27.14
N ILE A 126 55.49 -10.38 26.88
CA ILE A 126 56.92 -10.20 26.47
C ILE A 126 57.73 -9.55 27.59
#